data_AF-A0A2R6NA39-F1
#
_entry.id   AF-A0A2R6NA39-F1
#
_cell.length_a   1.000
_cell.length_b   1.000
_cell.length_c   1.000
_cell.angle_alpha   90.00
_cell.angle_beta   90.00
_cell.angle_gamma   90.00
#
_symmetry.space_group_name_H-M   'P 1'
#
loop_
_entity.id
_entity.type
_entity.pdbx_description
1 polymer ?
#
loop_
_entity_poly.entity_id
_entity_poly.type
_entity_poly.pdbx_seq_one_letter_code
_entity_poly.pdbx_strand_id
1 'polypeptide(L)'
;VATNVADVDGEFLAAVYWPTTAIADDDESFIVRREVAAGDRVEWSKTVSTGATGGGEDGTVMARVDGVVTGEASVAVPRTTV
;
A
#
# COMPACT_ATOMS: atom_id res chain seq x y z
N VAL A 1 6.51 -4.60 6.49
CA VAL A 1 7.33 -4.44 7.71
C VAL A 1 8.56 -3.64 7.34
N ALA A 2 8.96 -2.68 8.18
CA ALA A 2 10.23 -1.94 8.05
C ALA A 2 10.91 -1.82 9.42
N THR A 3 12.24 -1.72 9.44
CA THR A 3 13.05 -1.53 10.66
C THR A 3 13.87 -0.26 10.51
N ASN A 4 13.88 0.58 11.55
CA ASN A 4 14.79 1.72 11.61
C ASN A 4 16.19 1.21 11.97
N VAL A 5 17.09 1.16 10.98
CA VAL A 5 18.48 0.69 11.15
C VAL A 5 19.43 1.80 11.59
N ALA A 6 18.92 3.01 11.84
CA ALA A 6 19.71 4.12 12.36
C ALA A 6 19.72 4.15 13.89
N ASP A 7 20.75 4.77 14.45
CA ASP A 7 20.92 4.99 15.90
C ASP A 7 20.17 6.23 16.42
N VAL A 8 19.22 6.75 15.63
CA VAL A 8 18.41 7.92 15.97
C VAL A 8 16.93 7.66 15.67
N ASP A 9 16.07 8.30 16.46
CA ASP A 9 14.63 8.31 16.20
C ASP A 9 14.33 9.02 14.88
N GLY A 10 13.25 8.62 14.23
CA GLY A 10 12.86 9.19 12.94
C GLY A 10 11.41 8.93 12.58
N GLU A 11 11.07 9.26 11.34
CA GLU A 11 9.74 9.06 10.78
C GLU A 11 9.82 8.07 9.62
N PHE A 12 9.02 7.01 9.69
CA PHE A 12 8.74 6.14 8.57
C PHE A 12 7.64 6.77 7.71
N LEU A 13 8.00 7.12 6.47
CA LEU A 13 7.09 7.65 5.47
C LEU A 13 7.16 6.78 4.20
N ALA A 14 6.01 6.22 3.82
CA ALA A 14 5.86 5.48 2.59
C ALA A 14 4.49 5.74 1.97
N ALA A 15 4.46 5.93 0.66
CA ALA A 15 3.25 5.84 -0.14
C ALA A 15 3.00 4.37 -0.46
N VAL A 16 1.75 3.96 -0.36
CA VAL A 16 1.30 2.67 -0.88
C VAL A 16 0.25 2.97 -1.93
N TYR A 17 0.38 2.34 -3.09
CA TYR A 17 -0.53 2.56 -4.20
C TYR A 17 -0.77 1.25 -4.96
N TRP A 18 -2.00 1.07 -5.43
CA TRP A 18 -2.43 -0.08 -6.21
C TRP A 18 -3.35 0.39 -7.34
N PRO A 19 -2.78 0.92 -8.42
CA PRO A 19 -3.57 1.59 -9.44
C PRO A 19 -4.36 0.56 -10.24
N THR A 20 -5.66 0.81 -10.41
CA THR A 20 -6.46 0.11 -11.40
C THR A 20 -6.24 0.72 -12.79
N THR A 21 -6.73 0.06 -13.84
CA THR A 21 -6.44 0.42 -15.24
C THR A 21 -7.46 1.38 -15.85
N ALA A 22 -8.66 1.47 -15.30
CA ALA A 22 -9.79 2.17 -15.90
C ALA A 22 -10.23 3.39 -15.09
N ILE A 23 -10.58 3.23 -13.81
CA ILE A 23 -11.05 4.31 -12.95
C ILE A 23 -10.38 4.13 -11.60
N ALA A 24 -9.53 5.09 -11.23
CA ALA A 24 -8.94 5.09 -9.91
C ALA A 24 -10.03 5.18 -8.82
N ASP A 25 -10.17 4.13 -8.03
CA ASP A 25 -10.96 4.11 -6.80
C ASP A 25 -10.31 5.03 -5.75
N ASP A 26 -11.12 5.63 -4.87
CA ASP A 26 -10.65 6.67 -3.95
C ASP A 26 -9.74 6.13 -2.82
N ASP A 27 -9.65 4.82 -2.68
CA ASP A 27 -8.82 4.11 -1.72
C ASP A 27 -7.58 3.42 -2.34
N GLU A 28 -7.25 3.75 -3.59
CA GLU A 28 -6.11 3.19 -4.35
C GLU A 28 -4.74 3.67 -3.91
N SER A 29 -4.67 4.76 -3.13
CA SER A 29 -3.42 5.27 -2.61
C SER A 29 -3.56 5.80 -1.19
N PHE A 30 -2.53 5.58 -0.37
CA PHE A 30 -2.50 6.04 1.01
C PHE A 30 -1.08 6.22 1.50
N ILE A 31 -0.92 7.16 2.44
CA ILE A 31 0.35 7.42 3.10
C ILE A 31 0.40 6.67 4.42
N VAL A 32 1.47 5.89 4.61
CA VAL A 32 1.85 5.33 5.90
C VAL A 32 2.86 6.27 6.52
N ARG A 33 2.47 6.88 7.65
CA ARG A 33 3.30 7.79 8.45
C ARG A 33 3.36 7.31 9.89
N ARG A 34 4.55 7.02 10.42
CA ARG A 34 4.76 6.57 11.81
C ARG A 34 6.06 7.14 12.35
N GLU A 35 6.05 7.63 13.58
CA GLU A 35 7.28 7.84 14.34
C GLU A 35 7.87 6.48 14.73
N VAL A 36 9.19 6.33 14.65
CA VAL A 36 9.90 5.07 14.91
C VAL A 36 11.19 5.38 15.66
N ALA A 37 11.34 4.81 16.85
CA ALA A 37 12.57 4.97 17.61
C ALA A 37 13.77 4.32 16.91
N ALA A 38 14.98 4.67 17.33
CA ALA A 38 16.21 3.98 16.92
C ALA A 38 16.09 2.46 17.16
N GLY A 39 16.39 1.65 16.14
CA GLY A 39 16.33 0.18 16.22
C GLY A 39 14.93 -0.45 16.22
N ASP A 40 13.85 0.35 16.30
CA ASP A 40 12.48 -0.16 16.37
C ASP A 40 11.93 -0.60 15.00
N ARG A 41 10.79 -1.30 15.05
CA ARG A 41 10.12 -1.90 13.89
C ARG A 41 8.71 -1.33 13.70
N VAL A 42 8.37 -1.07 12.45
CA VAL A 42 6.99 -0.76 12.02
C VAL A 42 6.38 -1.97 11.33
N GLU A 43 5.25 -2.39 11.87
CA GLU A 43 4.31 -3.29 11.21
C GLU A 43 3.07 -2.52 10.81
N TRP A 44 2.66 -2.68 9.57
CA TRP A 44 1.49 -1.99 9.04
C TRP A 44 0.76 -2.91 8.07
N SER A 45 -0.56 -2.87 8.16
CA SER A 45 -1.48 -3.61 7.31
C SER A 45 -2.75 -2.78 7.11
N LYS A 46 -3.38 -2.92 5.94
CA LYS A 46 -4.70 -2.36 5.65
C LYS A 46 -5.47 -3.34 4.77
N THR A 47 -6.77 -3.43 5.02
CA THR A 47 -7.72 -4.07 4.13
C THR A 47 -8.37 -2.99 3.28
N VAL A 48 -8.45 -3.22 1.98
CA VAL A 48 -9.04 -2.31 0.99
C VAL A 48 -10.20 -3.03 0.31
N SER A 49 -11.28 -2.32 0.01
CA SER A 49 -12.46 -2.90 -0.62
C SER A 49 -12.32 -2.82 -2.13
N THR A 50 -12.56 -3.92 -2.84
CA THR A 50 -12.59 -3.92 -4.33
C THR A 50 -14.02 -3.95 -4.87
N GLY A 51 -15.01 -3.60 -4.04
CA GLY A 51 -16.42 -3.62 -4.44
C GLY A 51 -16.81 -2.49 -5.39
N ALA A 52 -16.09 -1.36 -5.34
CA ALA A 52 -16.37 -0.16 -6.13
C ALA A 52 -15.47 0.01 -7.36
N THR A 53 -14.43 -0.83 -7.51
CA THR A 53 -13.65 -0.99 -8.75
C THR A 53 -14.59 -1.29 -9.92
N GLY A 54 -15.01 -0.22 -10.61
CA GLY A 54 -16.07 -0.26 -11.60
C GLY A 54 -15.57 -0.74 -12.96
N GLY A 55 -16.39 -1.50 -13.68
CA GLY A 55 -16.29 -1.53 -15.14
C GLY A 55 -15.37 -2.60 -15.76
N GLY A 56 -15.31 -3.81 -15.22
CA GLY A 56 -14.80 -4.98 -15.98
C GLY A 56 -13.31 -5.23 -15.90
N GLU A 57 -12.66 -4.74 -14.84
CA GLU A 57 -11.24 -4.95 -14.57
C GLU A 57 -11.00 -6.31 -13.88
N ASP A 58 -11.16 -7.40 -14.65
CA ASP A 58 -10.63 -8.69 -14.21
C ASP A 58 -9.11 -8.65 -14.38
N GLY A 59 -8.33 -8.83 -13.30
CA GLY A 59 -6.87 -8.80 -13.47
C GLY A 59 -6.03 -8.91 -12.21
N THR A 60 -4.71 -8.89 -12.45
CA THR A 60 -3.68 -8.73 -11.43
C THR A 60 -3.19 -7.30 -11.48
N VAL A 61 -3.27 -6.60 -10.35
CA VAL A 61 -2.66 -5.28 -10.18
C VAL A 61 -1.34 -5.41 -9.43
N MET A 62 -0.43 -4.47 -9.67
CA MET A 62 0.81 -4.36 -8.90
C MET A 62 0.60 -3.37 -7.76
N ALA A 63 0.51 -3.88 -6.53
CA ALA A 63 0.59 -3.04 -5.35
C ALA A 63 2.04 -2.66 -5.09
N ARG A 64 2.29 -1.40 -4.78
CA ARG A 64 3.63 -0.86 -4.57
C ARG A 64 3.70 -0.07 -3.27
N VAL A 65 4.84 -0.20 -2.60
CA VAL A 65 5.27 0.68 -1.51
C VAL A 65 6.44 1.49 -2.05
N ASP A 66 6.40 2.80 -1.89
CA ASP A 66 7.44 3.72 -2.36
C ASP A 66 7.71 4.83 -1.33
N GLY A 67 8.97 5.22 -1.15
CA GLY A 67 9.41 6.13 -0.08
C GLY A 67 10.79 5.76 0.46
N VAL A 68 10.96 5.80 1.78
CA VAL A 68 12.22 5.38 2.45
C VAL A 68 12.48 3.87 2.27
N VAL A 69 11.44 3.11 1.97
CA VAL A 69 11.50 1.71 1.56
C VAL A 69 10.69 1.52 0.29
N THR A 70 11.12 0.59 -0.57
CA THR A 70 10.39 0.21 -1.78
C THR A 70 10.04 -1.27 -1.75
N GLY A 71 8.86 -1.63 -2.26
CA GLY A 71 8.45 -3.02 -2.39
C GLY A 71 7.28 -3.16 -3.36
N GLU A 72 7.15 -4.33 -3.97
CA GLU A 72 6.08 -4.64 -4.93
C GLU A 72 5.43 -5.98 -4.59
N ALA A 73 4.13 -6.09 -4.84
CA ALA A 73 3.37 -7.33 -4.70
C ALA A 73 2.26 -7.42 -5.75
N SER A 74 2.14 -8.57 -6.41
CA SER A 74 1.01 -8.85 -7.29
C SER A 74 -0.24 -9.18 -6.48
N VAL A 75 -1.35 -8.50 -6.76
CA VAL A 75 -2.62 -8.66 -6.07
C VAL A 75 -3.70 -9.03 -7.08
N ALA A 76 -4.41 -10.12 -6.82
CA ALA A 76 -5.58 -10.50 -7.60
C ALA A 76 -6.80 -9.68 -7.14
N VAL A 77 -7.45 -8.99 -8.08
CA VAL A 77 -8.68 -8.22 -7.81
C VAL A 77 -9.87 -9.05 -8.32
N PRO A 78 -10.70 -9.63 -7.43
CA PRO A 78 -11.83 -10.44 -7.84
C PRO A 78 -13.00 -9.56 -8.30
N ARG A 79 -13.73 -10.03 -9.31
CA ARG A 79 -14.97 -9.40 -9.78
C ARG A 79 -16.03 -9.46 -8.70
N THR A 80 -16.61 -8.31 -8.34
CA THR A 80 -17.85 -8.28 -7.56
C THR A 80 -19.00 -8.09 -8.53
N THR A 81 -19.77 -9.16 -8.79
CA THR A 81 -21.03 -9.05 -9.54
C THR A 81 -22.04 -8.38 -8.61
N VAL A 82 -22.48 -7.17 -8.95
CA VAL A 82 -23.59 -6.47 -8.26
C VAL A 82 -24.92 -7.03 -8.73
#